data_AF-A0A2D4GJL1-F1
#
_entry.id   AF-A0A2D4GJL1-F1
#
_cell.length_a   1.000
_cell.length_b   1.000
_cell.length_c   1.000
_cell.angle_alpha   90.00
_cell.angle_beta   90.00
_cell.angle_gamma   90.00
#
_symmetry.space_group_name_H-M   'P 1'
#
loop_
_entity.id
_entity.type
_entity.pdbx_description
1 polymer ?
#
loop_
_entity_poly.entity_id
_entity_poly.type
_entity_poly.pdbx_seq_one_letter_code
_entity_poly.pdbx_strand_id
1 'polypeptide(L)'
;MTNISYHISNLLEKMTSTDKDFRFMATNDLMMELQKDSIKLDEDSEKKVVKMLLKLLEDKNGEVQNLAVKCLGPLVSKVKEYQVETIVDTLCTNMLSDKEQLRDISSIGLKTVISELPPPSTGSTMTANVCKKITAQLTGAIGKQEDVSVQLEALDILSDILSRLGGTLYSFHSSILNCLLPQLMSPRLAVRKRAIIAIGH
;
A
#
# COMPACT_ATOMS: atom_id res chain seq x y z
N MET A 1 -12.02 26.93 1.60
CA MET A 1 -11.21 25.91 2.31
C MET A 1 -11.86 25.44 3.61
N THR A 2 -12.45 26.32 4.43
CA THR A 2 -13.09 25.95 5.73
C THR A 2 -14.23 24.92 5.63
N ASN A 3 -15.05 24.96 4.57
CA ASN A 3 -16.18 24.04 4.41
C ASN A 3 -15.75 22.58 4.12
N ILE A 4 -14.69 22.40 3.33
CA ILE A 4 -14.15 21.06 3.02
C ILE A 4 -13.50 20.44 4.25
N SER A 5 -12.67 21.20 4.98
CA SER A 5 -12.02 20.72 6.21
C SER A 5 -13.06 20.30 7.27
N TYR A 6 -14.15 21.06 7.42
CA TYR A 6 -15.27 20.70 8.29
C TYR A 6 -16.00 19.44 7.82
N HIS A 7 -16.27 19.33 6.51
CA HIS A 7 -16.90 18.15 5.94
C HIS A 7 -16.06 16.89 6.15
N ILE A 8 -14.77 16.94 5.86
CA ILE A 8 -13.82 15.84 6.10
C ILE A 8 -13.81 15.47 7.58
N SER A 9 -13.73 16.46 8.48
CA SER A 9 -13.75 16.19 9.93
C SER A 9 -15.01 15.43 10.37
N ASN A 10 -16.18 15.82 9.87
CA ASN A 10 -17.45 15.11 10.15
C ASN A 10 -17.46 13.68 9.60
N LEU A 11 -16.92 13.45 8.39
CA LEU A 11 -16.77 12.10 7.85
C LEU A 11 -15.86 11.25 8.74
N LEU A 12 -14.72 11.79 9.18
CA LEU A 12 -13.78 11.08 10.04
C LEU A 12 -14.39 10.71 11.40
N GLU A 13 -15.23 11.57 11.98
CA GLU A 13 -15.97 11.23 13.20
C GLU A 13 -16.92 10.05 12.97
N LYS A 14 -17.69 10.08 11.88
CA LYS A 14 -18.61 8.98 11.53
C LYS A 14 -17.90 7.65 11.25
N MET A 15 -16.67 7.69 10.73
CA MET A 15 -15.82 6.50 10.57
C MET A 15 -15.44 5.82 11.89
N THR A 16 -15.65 6.48 13.04
CA THR A 16 -15.44 5.88 14.36
C THR A 16 -16.73 5.35 15.01
N SER A 17 -17.86 5.45 14.31
CA SER A 17 -19.15 4.97 14.82
C SER A 17 -19.12 3.48 15.15
N THR A 18 -19.88 3.06 16.17
CA THR A 18 -20.09 1.64 16.47
C THR A 18 -20.87 0.93 15.37
N ASP A 19 -21.68 1.67 14.63
CA ASP A 19 -22.49 1.18 13.53
C ASP A 19 -21.66 1.05 12.24
N LYS A 20 -21.65 -0.15 11.65
CA LYS A 20 -20.91 -0.45 10.43
C LYS A 20 -21.38 0.37 9.23
N ASP A 21 -22.68 0.69 9.15
CA ASP A 21 -23.27 1.37 7.99
C ASP A 21 -22.85 2.83 7.99
N PHE A 22 -22.78 3.47 9.16
CA PHE A 22 -22.21 4.81 9.30
C PHE A 22 -20.73 4.84 8.91
N ARG A 23 -19.94 3.84 9.33
CA ARG A 23 -18.53 3.77 8.94
C ARG A 23 -18.40 3.58 7.44
N PHE A 24 -19.11 2.63 6.86
CA PHE A 24 -19.11 2.35 5.43
C PHE A 24 -19.53 3.58 4.60
N MET A 25 -20.66 4.21 4.93
CA MET A 25 -21.13 5.40 4.24
C MET A 25 -20.13 6.54 4.33
N ALA A 26 -19.56 6.81 5.51
CA ALA A 26 -18.57 7.86 5.67
C ALA A 26 -17.30 7.60 4.86
N THR A 27 -16.81 6.36 4.84
CA THR A 27 -15.65 5.97 4.02
C THR A 27 -15.96 6.08 2.53
N ASN A 28 -17.18 5.75 2.11
CA ASN A 28 -17.63 5.87 0.72
C ASN A 28 -17.70 7.33 0.26
N ASP A 29 -18.27 8.19 1.10
CA ASP A 29 -18.35 9.63 0.85
C ASP A 29 -16.95 10.25 0.75
N LEU A 30 -16.04 9.85 1.66
CA LEU A 30 -14.63 10.27 1.58
C LEU A 30 -13.97 9.81 0.27
N MET A 31 -14.21 8.57 -0.18
CA MET A 31 -13.69 8.07 -1.46
C MET A 31 -14.13 8.96 -2.61
N MET A 32 -15.43 9.31 -2.66
CA MET A 32 -15.98 10.18 -3.69
C MET A 32 -15.37 11.59 -3.65
N GLU A 33 -15.11 12.15 -2.47
CA GLU A 33 -14.42 13.43 -2.33
C GLU A 33 -12.96 13.35 -2.81
N LEU A 34 -12.23 12.30 -2.45
CA LEU A 34 -10.84 12.09 -2.86
C LEU A 34 -10.67 11.92 -4.37
N GLN A 35 -11.70 11.40 -5.06
CA GLN A 35 -11.70 11.25 -6.52
C GLN A 35 -11.95 12.57 -7.27
N LYS A 36 -12.36 13.65 -6.59
CA LYS A 36 -12.55 14.95 -7.23
C LYS A 36 -11.20 15.64 -7.44
N ASP A 37 -10.99 16.25 -8.59
CA ASP A 37 -9.79 17.04 -8.86
C ASP A 37 -9.68 18.31 -8.01
N SER A 38 -10.83 18.83 -7.55
CA SER A 38 -10.92 20.06 -6.79
C SER A 38 -10.58 19.91 -5.31
N ILE A 39 -10.49 18.69 -4.78
CA ILE A 39 -10.18 18.49 -3.36
C ILE A 39 -8.74 18.94 -3.08
N LYS A 40 -8.60 19.74 -2.02
CA LYS A 40 -7.31 20.13 -1.46
C LYS A 40 -7.37 19.91 0.04
N LEU A 41 -6.56 18.97 0.52
CA LEU A 41 -6.39 18.71 1.94
C LEU A 41 -5.31 19.67 2.48
N ASP A 42 -5.56 20.25 3.65
CA ASP A 42 -4.49 20.87 4.43
C ASP A 42 -3.70 19.79 5.17
N GLU A 43 -2.54 20.16 5.71
CA GLU A 43 -1.60 19.23 6.31
C GLU A 43 -2.19 18.42 7.48
N ASP A 44 -3.04 19.06 8.29
CA ASP A 44 -3.73 18.39 9.40
C ASP A 44 -4.78 17.40 8.89
N SER A 45 -5.53 17.78 7.85
CA SER A 45 -6.50 16.91 7.21
C SER A 45 -5.84 15.70 6.54
N GLU A 46 -4.71 15.90 5.83
CA GLU A 46 -3.94 14.79 5.24
C GLU A 46 -3.58 13.76 6.31
N LYS A 47 -2.99 14.21 7.43
CA LYS A 47 -2.57 13.35 8.54
C LYS A 47 -3.73 12.59 9.16
N LYS A 48 -4.87 13.27 9.38
CA LYS A 48 -6.06 12.66 9.98
C LYS A 48 -6.71 11.64 9.05
N VAL A 49 -6.81 11.96 7.75
CA VAL A 49 -7.37 11.05 6.73
C VAL A 49 -6.51 9.80 6.60
N VAL A 50 -5.19 9.95 6.44
CA VAL A 50 -4.25 8.82 6.35
C VAL A 50 -4.35 7.93 7.58
N LYS A 51 -4.30 8.52 8.78
CA LYS A 51 -4.42 7.78 10.03
C LYS A 51 -5.74 7.02 10.14
N MET A 52 -6.85 7.63 9.74
CA MET A 52 -8.16 6.99 9.81
C MET A 52 -8.29 5.84 8.81
N LEU A 53 -7.88 6.03 7.57
CA LEU A 53 -7.96 4.97 6.55
C LEU A 53 -7.08 3.77 6.91
N LEU A 54 -5.86 4.01 7.41
CA LEU A 54 -4.99 2.93 7.90
C LEU A 54 -5.61 2.20 9.09
N LYS A 55 -6.28 2.91 10.01
CA LYS A 55 -7.03 2.30 11.12
C LYS A 55 -8.20 1.44 10.62
N LEU A 56 -8.91 1.87 9.57
CA LEU A 56 -10.04 1.14 9.01
C LEU A 56 -9.63 -0.14 8.25
N LEU A 57 -8.34 -0.32 7.90
CA LEU A 57 -7.83 -1.61 7.44
C LEU A 57 -7.95 -2.70 8.53
N GLU A 58 -8.04 -2.31 9.81
CA GLU A 58 -8.30 -3.20 10.94
C GLU A 58 -9.78 -3.18 11.38
N ASP A 59 -10.70 -2.67 10.56
CA ASP A 59 -12.12 -2.69 10.91
C ASP A 59 -12.65 -4.11 11.11
N LYS A 60 -13.61 -4.29 12.02
CA LYS A 60 -14.24 -5.58 12.27
C LYS A 60 -15.08 -6.06 11.08
N ASN A 61 -15.50 -5.15 10.21
CA ASN A 61 -16.30 -5.43 9.03
C ASN A 61 -15.42 -5.40 7.76
N GLY A 62 -15.43 -6.50 7.00
CA GLY A 62 -14.65 -6.64 5.78
C GLY A 62 -15.05 -5.69 4.64
N GLU A 63 -16.30 -5.25 4.57
CA GLU A 63 -16.74 -4.28 3.55
C GLU A 63 -16.14 -2.89 3.82
N VAL A 64 -16.05 -2.51 5.10
CA VAL A 64 -15.37 -1.27 5.52
C VAL A 64 -13.87 -1.35 5.23
N GLN A 65 -13.21 -2.48 5.52
CA GLN A 65 -11.80 -2.69 5.18
C GLN A 65 -11.55 -2.59 3.66
N ASN A 66 -12.39 -3.26 2.86
CA ASN A 66 -12.30 -3.25 1.41
C ASN A 66 -12.52 -1.86 0.81
N LEU A 67 -13.35 -1.04 1.45
CA LEU A 67 -13.55 0.34 1.03
C LEU A 67 -12.38 1.24 1.45
N ALA A 68 -11.86 1.06 2.67
CA ALA A 68 -10.71 1.80 3.16
C ALA A 68 -9.46 1.57 2.30
N VAL A 69 -9.19 0.32 1.88
CA VAL A 69 -8.06 0.02 0.99
C VAL A 69 -8.22 0.66 -0.38
N LYS A 70 -9.46 0.71 -0.93
CA LYS A 70 -9.75 1.39 -2.20
C LYS A 70 -9.52 2.90 -2.12
N CYS A 71 -9.80 3.52 -0.96
CA CYS A 71 -9.53 4.94 -0.75
C CYS A 71 -8.04 5.29 -0.81
N LEU A 72 -7.13 4.35 -0.53
CA LEU A 72 -5.69 4.60 -0.60
C LEU A 72 -5.26 4.99 -2.01
N GLY A 73 -5.90 4.43 -3.05
CA GLY A 73 -5.59 4.72 -4.43
C GLY A 73 -5.64 6.22 -4.77
N PRO A 74 -6.84 6.85 -4.77
CA PRO A 74 -6.94 8.28 -5.03
C PRO A 74 -6.17 9.10 -3.99
N LEU A 75 -6.08 8.66 -2.72
CA LEU A 75 -5.38 9.40 -1.66
C LEU A 75 -3.90 9.65 -1.98
N VAL A 76 -3.19 8.69 -2.57
CA VAL A 76 -1.76 8.81 -2.91
C VAL A 76 -1.49 10.05 -3.77
N SER A 77 -2.42 10.41 -4.65
CA SER A 77 -2.32 11.59 -5.52
C SER A 77 -2.71 12.91 -4.84
N LYS A 78 -3.28 12.87 -3.64
CA LYS A 78 -3.86 14.04 -2.93
C LYS A 78 -3.12 14.44 -1.66
N VAL A 79 -2.08 13.71 -1.28
CA VAL A 79 -1.27 13.96 -0.07
C VAL A 79 0.20 14.19 -0.42
N LYS A 80 0.95 14.78 0.50
CA LYS A 80 2.38 15.01 0.34
C LYS A 80 3.18 13.69 0.44
N GLU A 81 4.39 13.69 -0.12
CA GLU A 81 5.30 12.52 -0.17
C GLU A 81 5.47 11.82 1.19
N TYR A 82 5.69 12.56 2.28
CA TYR A 82 5.88 11.96 3.61
C TYR A 82 4.64 11.20 4.12
N GLN A 83 3.43 11.57 3.68
CA GLN A 83 2.21 10.83 4.00
C GLN A 83 2.13 9.53 3.19
N VAL A 84 2.54 9.56 1.92
CA VAL A 84 2.64 8.34 1.09
C VAL A 84 3.66 7.38 1.71
N GLU A 85 4.80 7.86 2.18
CA GLU A 85 5.77 7.05 2.91
C GLU A 85 5.18 6.44 4.19
N THR A 86 4.38 7.21 4.94
CA THR A 86 3.68 6.72 6.14
C THR A 86 2.69 5.60 5.83
N ILE A 87 1.92 5.73 4.73
CA ILE A 87 1.01 4.70 4.24
C ILE A 87 1.80 3.43 3.93
N VAL A 88 2.85 3.55 3.11
CA VAL A 88 3.68 2.44 2.65
C VAL A 88 4.33 1.71 3.83
N ASP A 89 4.86 2.45 4.80
CA ASP A 89 5.48 1.86 6.00
C ASP A 89 4.51 1.05 6.83
N THR A 90 3.31 1.60 7.02
CA THR A 90 2.27 0.93 7.79
C THR A 90 1.84 -0.35 7.07
N LEU A 91 1.62 -0.30 5.75
CA LEU A 91 1.23 -1.47 4.98
C LEU A 91 2.32 -2.55 4.92
N CYS A 92 3.59 -2.16 4.72
CA CYS A 92 4.72 -3.10 4.75
C CYS A 92 4.85 -3.77 6.12
N THR A 93 4.66 -3.02 7.21
CA THR A 93 4.67 -3.58 8.57
C THR A 93 3.51 -4.56 8.77
N ASN A 94 2.30 -4.19 8.34
CA ASN A 94 1.10 -4.98 8.51
C ASN A 94 1.09 -6.27 7.67
N MET A 95 1.79 -6.30 6.53
CA MET A 95 2.01 -7.51 5.74
C MET A 95 2.82 -8.58 6.49
N LEU A 96 3.56 -8.18 7.52
CA LEU A 96 4.29 -9.09 8.43
C LEU A 96 3.52 -9.38 9.73
N SER A 97 2.25 -8.95 9.83
CA SER A 97 1.42 -9.16 11.02
C SER A 97 1.07 -10.63 11.19
N ASP A 98 0.90 -11.07 12.44
CA ASP A 98 0.37 -12.41 12.74
C ASP A 98 -1.10 -12.57 12.32
N LYS A 99 -1.83 -11.46 12.12
CA LYS A 99 -3.23 -11.46 11.68
C LYS A 99 -3.32 -11.62 10.16
N GLU A 100 -3.73 -12.80 9.68
CA GLU A 100 -3.88 -13.12 8.26
C GLU A 100 -4.72 -12.10 7.48
N GLN A 101 -5.90 -11.75 7.98
CA GLN A 101 -6.77 -10.75 7.37
C GLN A 101 -6.09 -9.37 7.22
N LEU A 102 -5.24 -8.98 8.18
CA LEU A 102 -4.50 -7.72 8.11
C LEU A 102 -3.37 -7.80 7.08
N ARG A 103 -2.72 -8.97 6.94
CA ARG A 103 -1.73 -9.18 5.88
C ARG A 103 -2.37 -9.05 4.50
N ASP A 104 -3.47 -9.76 4.27
CA ASP A 104 -4.16 -9.80 2.97
C ASP A 104 -4.60 -8.40 2.52
N ILE A 105 -5.28 -7.66 3.41
CA ILE A 105 -5.75 -6.31 3.07
C ILE A 105 -4.58 -5.33 2.87
N SER A 106 -3.48 -5.49 3.61
CA SER A 106 -2.31 -4.62 3.48
C SER A 106 -1.52 -4.88 2.20
N SER A 107 -1.47 -6.14 1.75
CA SER A 107 -0.90 -6.52 0.47
C SER A 107 -1.70 -5.97 -0.71
N ILE A 108 -3.04 -6.01 -0.63
CA ILE A 108 -3.92 -5.33 -1.59
C ILE A 108 -3.62 -3.82 -1.56
N GLY A 109 -3.50 -3.23 -0.37
CA GLY A 109 -3.17 -1.81 -0.20
C GLY A 109 -1.84 -1.42 -0.83
N LEU A 110 -0.79 -2.22 -0.67
CA LEU A 110 0.51 -1.97 -1.30
C LEU A 110 0.38 -2.01 -2.82
N LYS A 111 -0.29 -3.02 -3.38
CA LYS A 111 -0.54 -3.13 -4.82
C LYS A 111 -1.33 -1.92 -5.35
N THR A 112 -2.35 -1.48 -4.62
CA THR A 112 -3.11 -0.26 -4.93
C THR A 112 -2.23 0.99 -4.91
N VAL A 113 -1.38 1.18 -3.89
CA VAL A 113 -0.48 2.33 -3.83
C VAL A 113 0.50 2.29 -5.00
N ILE A 114 1.12 1.14 -5.28
CA ILE A 114 2.07 0.95 -6.39
C ILE A 114 1.42 1.26 -7.74
N SER A 115 0.15 0.89 -7.94
CA SER A 115 -0.56 1.17 -9.18
C SER A 115 -0.85 2.65 -9.42
N GLU A 116 -0.87 3.46 -8.36
CA GLU A 116 -1.13 4.90 -8.41
C GLU A 116 0.14 5.76 -8.38
N LEU A 117 1.31 5.15 -8.19
CA LEU A 117 2.57 5.90 -8.24
C LEU A 117 2.83 6.44 -9.66
N PRO A 118 3.33 7.68 -9.78
CA PRO A 118 3.71 8.26 -11.06
C PRO A 118 4.75 7.38 -11.79
N PRO A 119 4.68 7.28 -13.13
CA PRO A 119 5.61 6.47 -13.90
C PRO A 119 7.05 7.03 -13.81
N PRO A 120 8.07 6.19 -14.05
CA PRO A 120 9.48 6.59 -13.92
C PRO A 120 9.86 7.81 -14.78
N SER A 121 9.18 7.99 -15.92
CA SER A 121 9.39 9.12 -16.84
C SER A 121 9.07 10.50 -16.25
N THR A 122 8.33 10.55 -15.13
CA THR A 122 8.01 11.81 -14.45
C THR A 122 9.17 12.37 -13.64
N GLY A 123 10.24 11.59 -13.41
CA GLY A 123 11.37 12.02 -12.59
C GLY A 123 11.02 12.31 -11.12
N SER A 124 9.87 11.82 -10.64
CA SER A 124 9.39 12.04 -9.28
C SER A 124 10.31 11.36 -8.26
N THR A 125 10.87 12.14 -7.34
CA THR A 125 11.66 11.64 -6.20
C THR A 125 10.82 10.73 -5.30
N MET A 126 9.53 11.04 -5.16
CA MET A 126 8.57 10.25 -4.37
C MET A 126 8.48 8.81 -4.85
N THR A 127 8.34 8.57 -6.16
CA THR A 127 8.27 7.20 -6.70
C THR A 127 9.53 6.43 -6.35
N ALA A 128 10.71 7.03 -6.53
CA ALA A 128 11.98 6.38 -6.22
C ALA A 128 12.12 6.05 -4.72
N ASN A 129 11.75 6.99 -3.84
CA ASN A 129 11.81 6.82 -2.39
C ASN A 129 10.86 5.72 -1.90
N VAL A 130 9.61 5.75 -2.37
CA VAL A 130 8.60 4.73 -2.05
C VAL A 130 9.03 3.35 -2.56
N CYS A 131 9.46 3.24 -3.82
CA CYS A 131 9.95 1.99 -4.40
C CYS A 131 11.12 1.41 -3.61
N LYS A 132 12.08 2.26 -3.24
CA LYS A 132 13.22 1.88 -2.40
C LYS A 132 12.77 1.29 -1.06
N LYS A 133 11.80 1.93 -0.39
CA LYS A 133 11.31 1.52 0.92
C LYS A 133 10.61 0.17 0.84
N ILE A 134 9.71 0.00 -0.12
CA ILE A 134 8.99 -1.26 -0.34
C ILE A 134 9.99 -2.37 -0.67
N THR A 135 10.89 -2.13 -1.64
CA THR A 135 11.89 -3.12 -2.08
C THR A 135 12.76 -3.62 -0.92
N ALA A 136 13.22 -2.71 -0.04
CA ALA A 136 14.02 -3.08 1.12
C ALA A 136 13.26 -4.00 2.09
N GLN A 137 11.97 -3.72 2.34
CA GLN A 137 11.14 -4.57 3.19
C GLN A 137 10.83 -5.93 2.54
N LEU A 138 10.47 -5.94 1.26
CA LEU A 138 10.12 -7.17 0.53
C LEU A 138 11.31 -8.12 0.41
N THR A 139 12.50 -7.61 0.10
CA THR A 139 13.72 -8.42 0.05
C THR A 139 14.04 -9.05 1.40
N GLY A 140 13.84 -8.33 2.50
CA GLY A 140 13.93 -8.89 3.85
C GLY A 140 12.91 -10.00 4.10
N ALA A 141 11.65 -9.79 3.73
CA ALA A 141 10.57 -10.77 3.90
C ALA A 141 10.82 -12.07 3.09
N ILE A 142 11.27 -11.93 1.84
CA ILE A 142 11.58 -13.07 0.95
C ILE A 142 12.79 -13.86 1.46
N GLY A 143 13.79 -13.16 2.00
CA GLY A 143 15.04 -13.76 2.49
C GLY A 143 14.88 -14.60 3.76
N LYS A 144 13.98 -14.21 4.68
CA LYS A 144 13.75 -14.93 5.94
C LYS A 144 13.13 -16.32 5.75
N GLN A 145 12.28 -16.49 4.74
CA GLN A 145 11.55 -17.74 4.45
C GLN A 145 10.78 -18.35 5.65
N GLU A 146 10.44 -17.55 6.66
CA GLU A 146 9.76 -18.03 7.89
C GLU A 146 8.30 -18.42 7.63
N ASP A 147 7.57 -17.58 6.87
CA ASP A 147 6.19 -17.82 6.47
C ASP A 147 6.08 -17.83 4.93
N VAL A 148 5.66 -18.96 4.39
CA VAL A 148 5.48 -19.15 2.93
C VAL A 148 4.39 -18.24 2.39
N SER A 149 3.32 -17.95 3.14
CA SER A 149 2.26 -17.03 2.72
C SER A 149 2.83 -15.62 2.50
N VAL A 150 3.54 -15.10 3.50
CA VAL A 150 4.22 -13.79 3.44
C VAL A 150 5.23 -13.76 2.30
N GLN A 151 6.02 -14.82 2.15
CA GLN A 151 7.01 -14.92 1.09
C GLN A 151 6.39 -14.85 -0.31
N LEU A 152 5.29 -15.59 -0.53
CA LEU A 152 4.60 -15.62 -1.82
C LEU A 152 4.01 -14.25 -2.15
N GLU A 153 3.41 -13.58 -1.16
CA GLU A 153 2.83 -12.26 -1.35
C GLU A 153 3.92 -11.20 -1.60
N ALA A 154 5.04 -11.27 -0.88
CA ALA A 154 6.18 -10.39 -1.10
C ALA A 154 6.79 -10.56 -2.49
N LEU A 155 6.84 -11.79 -3.02
CA LEU A 155 7.27 -12.06 -4.40
C LEU A 155 6.30 -11.46 -5.43
N ASP A 156 4.99 -11.57 -5.20
CA ASP A 156 3.98 -10.99 -6.09
C ASP A 156 4.09 -9.45 -6.12
N ILE A 157 4.17 -8.80 -4.95
CA ILE A 157 4.32 -7.35 -4.86
C ILE A 157 5.65 -6.89 -5.50
N LEU A 158 6.74 -7.63 -5.28
CA LEU A 158 8.03 -7.29 -5.89
C LEU A 158 7.97 -7.39 -7.42
N SER A 159 7.25 -8.38 -7.95
CA SER A 159 7.01 -8.53 -9.40
C SER A 159 6.21 -7.35 -9.96
N ASP A 160 5.17 -6.91 -9.25
CA ASP A 160 4.36 -5.74 -9.64
C ASP A 160 5.21 -4.45 -9.70
N ILE A 161 6.13 -4.26 -8.74
CA ILE A 161 7.04 -3.10 -8.74
C ILE A 161 8.05 -3.21 -9.88
N LEU A 162 8.67 -4.38 -10.10
CA LEU A 162 9.67 -4.56 -11.16
C LEU A 162 9.05 -4.31 -12.54
N SER A 163 7.87 -4.88 -12.80
CA SER A 163 7.18 -4.75 -14.09
C SER A 163 6.80 -3.30 -14.44
N ARG A 164 6.43 -2.49 -13.45
CA ARG A 164 5.96 -1.10 -13.67
C ARG A 164 7.04 -0.05 -13.44
N LEU A 165 7.86 -0.24 -12.43
CA LEU A 165 8.75 0.78 -11.85
C LEU A 165 10.22 0.33 -11.86
N GLY A 166 10.56 -0.77 -12.53
CA GLY A 166 11.92 -1.35 -12.57
C GLY A 166 13.02 -0.36 -12.98
N GLY A 167 12.70 0.63 -13.84
CA GLY A 167 13.62 1.71 -14.22
C GLY A 167 14.07 2.61 -13.06
N THR A 168 13.29 2.69 -11.98
CA THR A 168 13.66 3.45 -10.75
C THR A 168 14.50 2.63 -9.77
N LEU A 169 14.63 1.32 -9.99
CA LEU A 169 15.24 0.37 -9.05
C LEU A 169 16.67 -0.03 -9.39
N TYR A 170 17.34 0.65 -10.33
CA TYR A 170 18.68 0.26 -10.82
C TYR A 170 19.68 -0.03 -9.68
N SER A 171 19.73 0.83 -8.66
CA SER A 171 20.62 0.66 -7.50
C SER A 171 20.25 -0.52 -6.59
N PHE A 172 19.05 -1.07 -6.73
CA PHE A 172 18.54 -2.22 -5.97
C PHE A 172 18.57 -3.52 -6.75
N HIS A 173 18.75 -3.50 -8.07
CA HIS A 173 18.71 -4.70 -8.92
C HIS A 173 19.64 -5.81 -8.42
N SER A 174 20.87 -5.49 -8.01
CA SER A 174 21.80 -6.48 -7.45
C SER A 174 21.29 -7.10 -6.15
N SER A 175 20.69 -6.30 -5.26
CA SER A 175 20.12 -6.79 -3.99
C SER A 175 18.88 -7.67 -4.24
N ILE A 176 18.01 -7.23 -5.15
CA ILE A 176 16.82 -7.97 -5.59
C ILE A 176 17.23 -9.32 -6.19
N LEU A 177 18.20 -9.34 -7.10
CA LEU A 177 18.67 -10.57 -7.75
C LEU A 177 19.26 -11.54 -6.72
N ASN A 178 20.11 -11.05 -5.81
CA ASN A 178 20.69 -11.87 -4.73
C ASN A 178 19.60 -12.45 -3.81
N CYS A 179 18.50 -11.74 -3.62
CA CYS A 179 17.35 -12.22 -2.85
C CYS A 179 16.51 -13.26 -3.62
N LEU A 180 16.35 -13.11 -4.94
CA LEU A 180 15.49 -13.95 -5.77
C LEU A 180 16.15 -15.27 -6.21
N LEU A 181 17.47 -15.27 -6.49
CA LEU A 181 18.17 -16.47 -6.97
C LEU A 181 18.02 -17.69 -6.04
N PRO A 182 18.16 -17.57 -4.69
CA PRO A 182 17.93 -18.70 -3.79
C PRO A 182 16.51 -19.27 -3.86
N GLN A 183 15.52 -18.44 -4.22
CA GLN A 183 14.12 -18.85 -4.28
C GLN A 183 13.83 -19.81 -5.44
N LEU A 184 14.67 -19.84 -6.46
CA LEU A 184 14.63 -20.82 -7.55
C LEU A 184 14.88 -22.25 -7.06
N MET A 185 15.54 -22.41 -5.90
CA MET A 185 15.81 -23.70 -5.27
C MET A 185 14.81 -24.02 -4.15
N SER A 186 13.79 -23.18 -3.93
CA SER A 186 12.78 -23.43 -2.90
C SER A 186 12.12 -24.80 -3.11
N PRO A 187 11.83 -25.59 -2.06
CA PRO A 187 11.10 -26.84 -2.20
C PRO A 187 9.66 -26.63 -2.72
N ARG A 188 9.10 -25.42 -2.52
CA ARG A 188 7.74 -25.06 -2.92
C ARG A 188 7.71 -24.59 -4.37
N LEU A 189 6.96 -25.29 -5.23
CA LEU A 189 6.81 -24.92 -6.64
C LEU A 189 6.24 -23.51 -6.83
N ALA A 190 5.30 -23.09 -5.97
CA ALA A 190 4.69 -21.76 -6.05
C ALA A 190 5.71 -20.63 -5.85
N VAL A 191 6.65 -20.82 -4.91
CA VAL A 191 7.75 -19.86 -4.66
C VAL A 191 8.65 -19.78 -5.87
N ARG A 192 9.08 -20.92 -6.43
CA ARG A 192 9.91 -20.96 -7.64
C ARG A 192 9.23 -20.24 -8.81
N LYS A 193 7.95 -20.50 -9.07
CA LYS A 193 7.20 -19.87 -10.16
C LYS A 193 7.18 -18.34 -10.03
N ARG A 194 6.87 -17.81 -8.84
CA ARG A 194 6.83 -16.37 -8.60
C ARG A 194 8.20 -15.71 -8.65
N ALA A 195 9.24 -16.37 -8.14
CA ALA A 195 10.61 -15.90 -8.28
C ALA A 195 11.07 -15.83 -9.75
N ILE A 196 10.70 -16.81 -10.58
CA ILE A 196 10.97 -16.78 -12.02
C ILE A 196 10.27 -15.59 -12.69
N ILE A 197 9.00 -15.35 -12.35
CA ILE A 197 8.25 -14.19 -12.87
C ILE A 197 8.95 -12.88 -12.49
N ALA A 198 9.32 -12.72 -11.21
CA ALA A 198 10.02 -11.54 -10.73
C ALA A 198 11.36 -11.30 -11.46
N ILE A 199 12.14 -12.36 -11.71
CA ILE A 199 13.42 -12.26 -12.46
C ILE A 199 13.19 -11.93 -13.94
N GLY A 200 12.05 -12.34 -14.51
CA GLY A 200 11.71 -12.09 -15.91
C GLY A 200 11.29 -10.65 -16.21
N HIS A 201 10.97 -9.86 -15.18
CA HIS A 201 10.66 -8.43 -15.27
C HIS A 201 11.93 -7.59 -15.18
#